data_AF-A0A2N1RB02-F1
#
_entry.id   AF-A0A2N1RB02-F1
#
_cell.length_a   1.000
_cell.length_b   1.000
_cell.length_c   1.000
_cell.angle_alpha   90.00
_cell.angle_beta   90.00
_cell.angle_gamma   90.00
#
_symmetry.space_group_name_H-M   'P 1'
#
loop_
_entity.id
_entity.type
_entity.pdbx_description
1 polymer ?
#
loop_
_entity_poly.entity_id
_entity_poly.type
_entity_poly.pdbx_seq_one_letter_code
_entity_poly.pdbx_strand_id
1 'polypeptide(L)'
;MILVNYFLTGAYTMEYGDASGTALLDIRSRKWSKRILEAIDPDRNLLEALPGLIEADACAGRVTKQAALLLGIPEGVFVSSGGGDNMMGAIGTGTVQDGTLTMSLGTSGTIYGASDKPMVDPHGLLAAFCSSTGSWLPLLCTMNCTVASEVTRNLFSKGVKDFDAIAMTAPIGSNGVVMLPYFNGERTPNYPRGKGCLMGLGLDTMTEANISRAAMESSIFGLKLGLKSFQDLGYAPKEIRLIGGGSKSLVWRQMVADICGLPVIIPKITEAAALGGALQALWSFRRSQGEQVEIREIVAEHVSLETSSACFPVAEQVAAYQAAYELYTSYVRVVEPLFS
;
A
#
# COMPACT_ATOMS: atom_id res chain seq x y z
N MET A 1 -11.37 1.79 -12.74
CA MET A 1 -11.02 2.06 -14.15
C MET A 1 -12.20 2.09 -15.13
N ILE A 2 -13.29 1.34 -14.91
CA ILE A 2 -14.41 1.15 -15.88
C ILE A 2 -14.84 2.42 -16.62
N LEU A 3 -15.15 3.51 -15.91
CA LEU A 3 -15.66 4.73 -16.52
C LEU A 3 -14.63 5.43 -17.42
N VAL A 4 -13.34 5.34 -17.07
CA VAL A 4 -12.25 5.88 -17.90
C VAL A 4 -12.11 5.06 -19.17
N ASN A 5 -12.14 3.73 -19.07
CA ASN A 5 -12.10 2.84 -20.23
C ASN A 5 -13.30 3.09 -21.15
N TYR A 6 -14.51 3.21 -20.60
CA TYR A 6 -15.72 3.52 -21.36
C TYR A 6 -15.64 4.89 -22.02
N PHE A 7 -15.20 5.92 -21.30
CA PHE A 7 -15.04 7.26 -21.85
C PHE A 7 -14.05 7.28 -23.03
N LEU A 8 -12.90 6.61 -22.90
CA LEU A 8 -11.88 6.58 -23.93
C LEU A 8 -12.27 5.71 -25.13
N THR A 9 -12.86 4.54 -24.88
CA THR A 9 -12.96 3.46 -25.89
C THR A 9 -14.38 3.05 -26.26
N GLY A 10 -15.38 3.48 -25.49
CA GLY A 10 -16.76 3.00 -25.58
C GLY A 10 -17.01 1.62 -24.97
N ALA A 11 -15.97 0.95 -24.45
CA ALA A 11 -16.09 -0.41 -23.90
C ALA A 11 -16.15 -0.41 -22.36
N TYR A 12 -17.08 -1.20 -21.81
CA TYR A 12 -17.14 -1.50 -20.37
C TYR A 12 -16.25 -2.70 -20.05
N THR A 13 -14.97 -2.43 -19.79
CA THR A 13 -13.98 -3.46 -19.46
C THR A 13 -13.34 -3.20 -18.11
N MET A 14 -12.91 -4.29 -17.46
CA MET A 14 -12.22 -4.26 -16.18
C MET A 14 -11.23 -5.42 -16.14
N GLU A 15 -10.03 -5.18 -15.65
CA GLU A 15 -9.06 -6.26 -15.41
C GLU A 15 -9.12 -6.76 -13.97
N TYR A 16 -8.52 -7.92 -13.71
CA TYR A 16 -8.67 -8.64 -12.45
C TYR A 16 -8.20 -7.85 -11.22
N GLY A 17 -7.15 -7.03 -11.34
CA GLY A 17 -6.67 -6.15 -10.28
C GLY A 17 -7.76 -5.19 -9.82
N ASP A 18 -8.28 -4.35 -10.71
CA ASP A 18 -9.40 -3.43 -10.44
C ASP A 18 -10.65 -4.20 -9.96
N ALA A 19 -10.99 -5.31 -10.62
CA ALA A 19 -12.15 -6.14 -10.28
C ALA A 19 -12.06 -6.75 -8.88
N SER A 20 -10.85 -7.12 -8.43
CA SER A 20 -10.63 -7.72 -7.10
C SER A 20 -10.93 -6.74 -5.95
N GLY A 21 -10.95 -5.43 -6.21
CA GLY A 21 -11.38 -4.43 -5.23
C GLY A 21 -12.88 -4.26 -5.05
N THR A 22 -13.70 -4.92 -5.86
CA THR A 22 -15.16 -4.85 -5.76
C THR A 22 -15.73 -5.74 -4.65
N ALA A 23 -14.93 -6.69 -4.13
CA ALA A 23 -15.38 -7.81 -3.30
C ALA A 23 -16.37 -8.78 -3.99
N LEU A 24 -16.58 -8.65 -5.31
CA LEU A 24 -17.45 -9.53 -6.11
C LEU A 24 -16.66 -10.58 -6.91
N LEU A 25 -15.34 -10.40 -7.06
CA LEU A 25 -14.46 -11.31 -7.81
C LEU A 25 -13.95 -12.43 -6.90
N ASP A 26 -14.04 -13.68 -7.35
CA ASP A 26 -13.22 -14.77 -6.80
C ASP A 26 -11.81 -14.66 -7.39
N ILE A 27 -10.85 -14.24 -6.57
CA ILE A 27 -9.48 -13.96 -6.99
C ILE A 27 -8.66 -15.21 -7.34
N ARG A 28 -9.11 -16.42 -6.93
CA ARG A 28 -8.42 -17.67 -7.27
C ARG A 28 -8.80 -18.11 -8.68
N SER A 29 -10.10 -18.02 -8.99
CA SER A 29 -10.63 -18.39 -10.31
C SER A 29 -10.65 -17.25 -11.33
N ARG A 30 -10.50 -16.00 -10.86
CA ARG A 30 -10.59 -14.75 -11.64
C ARG A 30 -11.92 -14.60 -12.36
N LYS A 31 -13.00 -14.98 -11.67
CA LYS A 31 -14.38 -14.90 -12.17
C LYS A 31 -15.24 -14.15 -11.18
N TRP A 32 -16.27 -13.49 -11.69
CA TRP A 32 -17.33 -12.95 -10.85
C TRP A 32 -17.97 -14.06 -10.03
N SER A 33 -18.08 -13.86 -8.72
CA SER A 33 -18.60 -14.84 -7.78
C SER A 33 -20.13 -14.84 -7.81
N LYS A 34 -20.71 -15.80 -8.53
CA LYS A 34 -22.17 -15.98 -8.59
C LYS A 34 -22.80 -16.07 -7.20
N ARG A 35 -22.17 -16.82 -6.29
CA ARG A 35 -22.62 -16.98 -4.90
C ARG A 35 -22.73 -15.64 -4.17
N ILE A 36 -21.78 -14.72 -4.36
CA ILE A 36 -21.82 -13.41 -3.70
C ILE A 36 -22.89 -12.52 -4.36
N LEU A 37 -23.00 -12.55 -5.68
CA LEU A 37 -24.01 -11.80 -6.42
C LEU A 37 -25.44 -12.23 -6.04
N GLU A 38 -25.70 -13.54 -5.99
CA GLU A 38 -26.98 -14.13 -5.56
C GLU A 38 -27.30 -13.83 -4.08
N ALA A 39 -26.27 -13.68 -3.24
CA ALA A 39 -26.47 -13.29 -1.83
C ALA A 39 -26.82 -11.80 -1.66
N ILE A 40 -26.40 -10.94 -2.60
CA ILE A 40 -26.75 -9.51 -2.61
C ILE A 40 -28.19 -9.34 -3.13
N ASP A 41 -28.52 -10.03 -4.22
CA ASP A 41 -29.84 -9.99 -4.83
C ASP A 41 -30.16 -11.33 -5.51
N PRO A 42 -31.02 -12.17 -4.92
CA PRO A 42 -31.35 -13.49 -5.48
C PRO A 42 -32.33 -13.42 -6.66
N ASP A 43 -33.03 -12.29 -6.84
CA ASP A 43 -34.11 -12.17 -7.84
C ASP A 43 -33.57 -11.66 -9.19
N ARG A 44 -32.49 -10.88 -9.18
CA ARG A 44 -31.89 -10.30 -10.39
C ARG A 44 -30.58 -10.98 -10.77
N ASN A 45 -30.33 -11.12 -12.07
CA ASN A 45 -29.04 -11.55 -12.58
C ASN A 45 -28.02 -10.40 -12.59
N LEU A 46 -27.45 -10.06 -11.43
CA LEU A 46 -26.48 -8.96 -11.30
C LEU A 46 -25.21 -9.13 -12.17
N LEU A 47 -24.93 -10.35 -12.65
CA LEU A 47 -23.80 -10.61 -13.54
C LEU A 47 -23.89 -9.81 -14.85
N GLU A 48 -25.09 -9.55 -15.35
CA GLU A 48 -25.32 -8.76 -16.58
C GLU A 48 -25.01 -7.27 -16.41
N ALA A 49 -24.95 -6.79 -15.17
CA ALA A 49 -24.60 -5.41 -14.85
C ALA A 49 -23.09 -5.20 -14.63
N LEU A 50 -22.28 -6.26 -14.62
CA LEU A 50 -20.84 -6.18 -14.41
C LEU A 50 -20.09 -6.07 -15.74
N PRO A 51 -18.97 -5.35 -15.78
CA PRO A 51 -18.16 -5.23 -16.99
C PRO A 51 -17.56 -6.58 -17.39
N GLY A 52 -17.23 -6.70 -18.68
CA GLY A 52 -16.43 -7.81 -19.17
C GLY A 52 -15.04 -7.79 -18.55
N LEU A 53 -14.59 -8.95 -18.08
CA LEU A 53 -13.24 -9.11 -17.53
C LEU A 53 -12.22 -9.34 -18.65
N ILE A 54 -11.07 -8.67 -18.55
CA ILE A 54 -9.94 -8.81 -19.48
C ILE A 54 -8.64 -9.11 -18.72
N GLU A 55 -7.67 -9.70 -19.41
CA GLU A 55 -6.33 -9.94 -18.87
C GLU A 55 -5.56 -8.63 -18.63
N ALA A 56 -4.55 -8.69 -17.77
CA ALA A 56 -3.76 -7.51 -17.39
C ALA A 56 -2.97 -6.88 -18.55
N ASP A 57 -2.53 -7.67 -19.53
CA ASP A 57 -1.85 -7.20 -20.76
C ASP A 57 -2.80 -6.94 -21.93
N ALA A 58 -4.11 -7.09 -21.73
CA ALA A 58 -5.08 -6.92 -22.79
C ALA A 58 -5.30 -5.45 -23.15
N CYS A 59 -5.67 -5.23 -24.41
CA CYS A 59 -6.16 -3.94 -24.89
C CYS A 59 -7.58 -3.71 -24.34
N ALA A 60 -7.79 -2.63 -23.59
CA ALA A 60 -9.13 -2.20 -23.18
C ALA A 60 -9.93 -1.62 -24.36
N GLY A 61 -9.24 -1.16 -25.40
CA GLY A 61 -9.81 -0.62 -26.62
C GLY A 61 -8.92 0.45 -27.24
N ARG A 62 -9.49 1.28 -28.11
CA ARG A 62 -8.79 2.38 -28.75
C ARG A 62 -9.54 3.69 -28.52
N VAL A 63 -8.79 4.78 -28.42
CA VAL A 63 -9.35 6.12 -28.23
C VAL A 63 -10.36 6.43 -29.34
N THR A 64 -11.59 6.74 -28.96
CA THR A 64 -12.65 7.14 -29.89
C THR A 64 -12.43 8.55 -30.42
N LYS A 65 -13.04 8.87 -31.57
CA LYS A 65 -13.04 10.24 -32.12
C LYS A 65 -13.51 11.30 -31.12
N GLN A 66 -14.54 10.98 -30.33
CA GLN A 66 -15.11 11.91 -29.35
C GLN A 66 -14.11 12.20 -28.21
N ALA A 67 -13.48 11.15 -27.66
CA ALA A 67 -12.46 11.30 -26.62
C ALA A 67 -11.22 12.03 -27.16
N ALA A 68 -10.79 11.71 -28.38
CA ALA A 68 -9.68 12.36 -29.07
C ALA A 68 -9.89 13.88 -29.20
N LEU A 69 -11.08 14.30 -29.66
CA LEU A 69 -11.43 15.72 -29.80
C LEU A 69 -11.43 16.45 -28.46
N LEU A 70 -11.94 15.83 -27.39
CA LEU A 70 -12.03 16.47 -26.08
C LEU A 70 -10.67 16.59 -25.40
N LEU A 71 -9.84 15.56 -25.47
CA LEU A 71 -8.56 15.47 -24.76
C LEU A 71 -7.37 16.02 -25.57
N GLY A 72 -7.54 16.24 -26.87
CA GLY A 72 -6.44 16.66 -27.76
C GLY A 72 -5.40 15.56 -28.01
N ILE A 73 -5.81 14.29 -27.93
CA ILE A 73 -4.96 13.12 -28.22
C ILE A 73 -5.39 12.45 -29.53
N PRO A 74 -4.50 11.70 -30.22
CA PRO A 74 -4.87 11.06 -31.48
C PRO A 74 -5.97 10.00 -31.33
N GLU A 75 -6.91 9.97 -32.29
CA GLU A 75 -7.87 8.88 -32.44
C GLU A 75 -7.16 7.55 -32.71
N GLY A 76 -7.71 6.44 -32.21
CA GLY A 76 -7.20 5.10 -32.47
C GLY A 76 -6.00 4.69 -31.62
N VAL A 77 -5.49 5.58 -30.76
CA VAL A 77 -4.40 5.27 -29.80
C VAL A 77 -4.81 4.10 -28.91
N PHE A 78 -3.86 3.20 -28.67
CA PHE A 78 -4.04 2.02 -27.83
C PHE A 78 -4.32 2.42 -26.38
N VAL A 79 -5.30 1.77 -25.74
CA VAL A 79 -5.61 1.92 -24.32
C VAL A 79 -5.40 0.56 -23.65
N SER A 80 -4.49 0.48 -22.68
CA SER A 80 -4.29 -0.73 -21.88
C SER A 80 -5.47 -0.98 -20.94
N SER A 81 -5.50 -2.19 -20.38
CA SER A 81 -6.46 -2.60 -19.35
C SER A 81 -6.60 -1.59 -18.18
N GLY A 82 -5.48 -1.01 -17.75
CA GLY A 82 -5.38 -0.15 -16.58
C GLY A 82 -5.39 -0.96 -15.28
N GLY A 83 -5.56 -0.29 -14.15
CA GLY A 83 -5.78 -0.95 -12.86
C GLY A 83 -5.89 0.03 -11.70
N GLY A 84 -6.02 -0.51 -10.49
CA GLY A 84 -6.07 0.29 -9.27
C GLY A 84 -4.74 1.00 -8.97
N ASP A 85 -4.80 2.04 -8.14
CA ASP A 85 -3.65 2.87 -7.77
C ASP A 85 -2.50 2.08 -7.13
N ASN A 86 -2.79 1.12 -6.26
CA ASN A 86 -1.79 0.27 -5.61
C ASN A 86 -1.19 -0.75 -6.59
N MET A 87 -1.97 -1.26 -7.53
CA MET A 87 -1.47 -2.13 -8.60
C MET A 87 -0.52 -1.37 -9.52
N MET A 88 -0.91 -0.17 -9.95
CA MET A 88 -0.04 0.70 -10.73
C MET A 88 1.18 1.13 -9.90
N GLY A 89 0.98 1.47 -8.64
CA GLY A 89 2.04 1.80 -7.70
C GLY A 89 3.06 0.66 -7.58
N ALA A 90 2.61 -0.59 -7.52
CA ALA A 90 3.47 -1.76 -7.50
C ALA A 90 4.30 -1.88 -8.79
N ILE A 91 3.71 -1.66 -9.97
CA ILE A 91 4.46 -1.66 -11.24
C ILE A 91 5.48 -0.52 -11.26
N GLY A 92 5.11 0.70 -10.89
CA GLY A 92 6.00 1.86 -10.98
C GLY A 92 7.07 1.92 -9.89
N THR A 93 6.86 1.28 -8.74
CA THR A 93 7.96 1.01 -7.82
C THR A 93 8.75 -0.22 -8.24
N GLY A 94 8.24 -1.05 -9.16
CA GLY A 94 8.83 -2.29 -9.65
C GLY A 94 8.65 -3.52 -8.75
N THR A 95 7.67 -3.46 -7.86
CA THR A 95 7.18 -4.57 -7.04
C THR A 95 6.27 -5.48 -7.86
N VAL A 96 6.86 -6.25 -8.78
CA VAL A 96 6.12 -7.13 -9.71
C VAL A 96 6.48 -8.61 -9.55
N GLN A 97 7.30 -8.95 -8.56
CA GLN A 97 7.68 -10.31 -8.19
C GLN A 97 7.91 -10.40 -6.67
N ASP A 98 7.92 -11.63 -6.14
CA ASP A 98 8.18 -11.89 -4.72
C ASP A 98 9.55 -11.34 -4.28
N GLY A 99 9.62 -10.91 -3.02
CA GLY A 99 10.81 -10.37 -2.37
C GLY A 99 10.87 -8.84 -2.28
N THR A 100 10.16 -8.09 -3.11
CA THR A 100 10.08 -6.63 -2.97
C THR A 100 8.74 -6.27 -2.35
N LEU A 101 8.71 -5.39 -1.35
CA LEU A 101 7.49 -4.75 -0.87
C LEU A 101 7.47 -3.29 -1.29
N THR A 102 6.32 -2.72 -1.56
CA THR A 102 6.13 -1.27 -1.55
C THR A 102 5.45 -0.86 -0.27
N MET A 103 5.97 0.20 0.35
CA MET A 103 5.34 0.86 1.48
C MET A 103 5.07 2.32 1.12
N SER A 104 3.85 2.78 1.32
CA SER A 104 3.48 4.18 1.14
C SER A 104 3.19 4.82 2.49
N LEU A 105 3.89 5.91 2.80
CA LEU A 105 3.66 6.73 4.00
C LEU A 105 2.96 8.03 3.61
N GLY A 106 1.62 7.99 3.58
CA GLY A 106 0.76 9.15 3.50
C GLY A 106 -0.10 9.30 4.76
N THR A 107 -1.17 10.08 4.67
CA THR A 107 -2.18 10.18 5.74
C THR A 107 -2.70 8.79 6.12
N SER A 108 -3.08 8.00 5.11
CA SER A 108 -3.19 6.55 5.20
C SER A 108 -1.87 5.87 4.83
N GLY A 109 -1.68 4.65 5.30
CA GLY A 109 -0.47 3.87 5.03
C GLY A 109 -0.81 2.57 4.34
N THR A 110 -0.01 2.18 3.36
CA THR A 110 -0.15 0.88 2.70
C THR A 110 1.18 0.13 2.69
N ILE A 111 1.09 -1.20 2.76
CA ILE A 111 2.19 -2.11 2.43
C ILE A 111 1.64 -3.23 1.55
N TYR A 112 2.27 -3.44 0.41
CA TYR A 112 1.84 -4.43 -0.57
C TYR A 112 3.03 -5.09 -1.27
N GLY A 113 2.82 -6.32 -1.72
CA GLY A 113 3.81 -7.14 -2.41
C GLY A 113 3.22 -7.81 -3.64
N ALA A 114 4.05 -8.51 -4.40
CA ALA A 114 3.62 -9.25 -5.57
C ALA A 114 3.85 -10.76 -5.34
N SER A 115 2.83 -11.56 -5.60
CA SER A 115 2.90 -13.02 -5.42
C SER A 115 2.43 -13.76 -6.65
N ASP A 116 3.14 -14.84 -6.99
CA ASP A 116 2.74 -15.78 -8.06
C ASP A 116 1.59 -16.70 -7.64
N LYS A 117 1.13 -16.62 -6.39
CA LYS A 117 0.05 -17.42 -5.84
C LYS A 117 -0.96 -16.54 -5.11
N PRO A 118 -2.24 -16.93 -5.05
CA PRO A 118 -3.22 -16.25 -4.21
C PRO A 118 -2.78 -16.24 -2.76
N MET A 119 -2.68 -15.06 -2.15
CA MET A 119 -2.43 -14.88 -0.72
C MET A 119 -3.72 -14.46 -0.02
N VAL A 120 -4.35 -15.40 0.69
CA VAL A 120 -5.59 -15.16 1.44
C VAL A 120 -5.28 -15.30 2.92
N ASP A 121 -5.28 -14.17 3.61
CA ASP A 121 -5.01 -14.09 5.05
C ASP A 121 -6.21 -14.60 5.86
N PRO A 122 -6.07 -15.65 6.68
CA PRO A 122 -7.17 -16.16 7.51
C PRO A 122 -7.63 -15.17 8.58
N HIS A 123 -6.81 -14.20 8.95
CA HIS A 123 -7.13 -13.15 9.91
C HIS A 123 -7.66 -11.87 9.25
N GLY A 124 -7.66 -11.79 7.92
CA GLY A 124 -8.17 -10.64 7.17
C GLY A 124 -7.33 -9.36 7.30
N LEU A 125 -6.04 -9.45 7.65
CA LEU A 125 -5.15 -8.28 7.72
C LEU A 125 -4.65 -7.88 6.33
N LEU A 126 -4.36 -8.86 5.46
CA LEU A 126 -4.05 -8.63 4.06
C LEU A 126 -5.30 -8.81 3.20
N ALA A 127 -5.70 -7.75 2.51
CA ALA A 127 -6.64 -7.84 1.41
C ALA A 127 -6.00 -8.61 0.25
N ALA A 128 -6.71 -9.63 -0.22
CA ALA A 128 -6.24 -10.53 -1.26
C ALA A 128 -6.63 -9.99 -2.64
N PHE A 129 -5.88 -9.02 -3.17
CA PHE A 129 -6.13 -8.51 -4.52
C PHE A 129 -5.43 -9.36 -5.60
N CYS A 130 -5.93 -9.26 -6.83
CA CYS A 130 -5.13 -9.55 -8.01
C CYS A 130 -4.21 -8.35 -8.28
N SER A 131 -3.06 -8.60 -8.91
CA SER A 131 -2.24 -7.52 -9.46
C SER A 131 -2.70 -7.18 -10.88
N SER A 132 -2.33 -5.99 -11.35
CA SER A 132 -2.50 -5.63 -12.77
C SER A 132 -1.31 -6.05 -13.63
N THR A 133 -0.66 -7.16 -13.24
CA THR A 133 0.39 -7.86 -13.98
C THR A 133 0.04 -9.32 -14.29
N GLY A 134 -1.17 -9.76 -13.90
CA GLY A 134 -1.58 -11.17 -14.03
C GLY A 134 -1.17 -12.06 -12.85
N SER A 135 -0.61 -11.49 -11.78
CA SER A 135 -0.27 -12.16 -10.52
C SER A 135 -1.23 -11.73 -9.38
N TRP A 136 -0.83 -11.85 -8.11
CA TRP A 136 -1.61 -11.38 -6.95
C TRP A 136 -0.88 -10.28 -6.20
N LEU A 137 -1.67 -9.41 -5.55
CA LEU A 137 -1.19 -8.26 -4.80
C LEU A 137 -1.82 -8.29 -3.39
N PRO A 138 -1.29 -9.11 -2.46
CA PRO A 138 -1.61 -8.95 -1.04
C PRO A 138 -1.33 -7.50 -0.60
N LEU A 139 -2.25 -6.92 0.15
CA LEU A 139 -2.17 -5.52 0.57
C LEU A 139 -2.72 -5.32 1.97
N LEU A 140 -1.96 -4.63 2.83
CA LEU A 140 -2.48 -4.02 4.04
C LEU A 140 -2.67 -2.52 3.83
N CYS A 141 -3.78 -2.00 4.35
CA CYS A 141 -4.08 -0.57 4.37
C CYS A 141 -4.53 -0.14 5.77
N THR A 142 -3.87 0.89 6.29
CA THR A 142 -4.22 1.58 7.55
C THR A 142 -4.75 2.97 7.25
N MET A 143 -5.74 3.42 8.02
CA MET A 143 -6.30 4.76 7.91
C MET A 143 -5.44 5.82 8.59
N ASN A 144 -4.76 5.45 9.68
CA ASN A 144 -4.02 6.40 10.52
C ASN A 144 -2.51 6.13 10.46
N CYS A 145 -1.90 6.38 9.31
CA CYS A 145 -0.45 6.31 9.18
C CYS A 145 0.17 7.60 9.73
N THR A 146 0.27 8.69 8.95
CA THR A 146 0.90 9.92 9.45
C THR A 146 0.00 10.78 10.35
N VAL A 147 -1.29 10.44 10.49
CA VAL A 147 -2.27 11.21 11.29
C VAL A 147 -1.79 11.46 12.72
N ALA A 148 -1.28 10.43 13.39
CA ALA A 148 -0.77 10.53 14.76
C ALA A 148 0.37 11.54 14.88
N SER A 149 1.30 11.49 13.93
CA SER A 149 2.43 12.44 13.86
C SER A 149 1.96 13.86 13.53
N GLU A 150 0.99 14.02 12.63
CA GLU A 150 0.45 15.33 12.25
C GLU A 150 -0.30 16.02 13.39
N VAL A 151 -1.17 15.28 14.10
CA VAL A 151 -1.91 15.79 15.26
C VAL A 151 -0.94 16.18 16.37
N THR A 152 0.04 15.34 16.67
CA THR A 152 1.06 15.61 17.70
C THR A 152 1.94 16.79 17.33
N ARG A 153 2.36 16.88 16.06
CA ARG A 153 3.12 18.03 15.54
C ARG A 153 2.33 19.33 15.69
N ASN A 154 1.04 19.32 15.38
CA ASN A 154 0.17 20.49 15.55
C ASN A 154 -0.02 20.84 17.03
N LEU A 155 -0.20 19.85 17.90
CA LEU A 155 -0.31 20.04 19.36
C LEU A 155 0.90 20.79 19.93
N PHE A 156 2.11 20.45 19.46
CA PHE A 156 3.36 21.11 19.88
C PHE A 156 3.76 22.31 19.00
N SER A 157 2.90 22.71 18.06
CA SER A 157 3.13 23.85 17.15
C SER A 157 4.47 23.76 16.38
N LYS A 158 4.81 22.57 15.88
CA LYS A 158 6.08 22.30 15.18
C LYS A 158 5.94 22.25 13.67
N GLY A 159 7.01 22.64 12.96
CA GLY A 159 7.21 22.27 11.57
C GLY A 159 7.67 20.81 11.42
N VAL A 160 7.64 20.26 10.20
CA VAL A 160 8.05 18.86 9.96
C VAL A 160 9.49 18.59 10.40
N LYS A 161 10.44 19.48 10.04
CA LYS A 161 11.87 19.31 10.38
C LYS A 161 12.13 19.38 11.89
N ASP A 162 11.49 20.32 12.58
CA ASP A 162 11.67 20.47 14.03
C ASP A 162 11.03 19.30 14.79
N PHE A 163 9.92 18.76 14.28
CA PHE A 163 9.26 17.59 14.84
C PHE A 163 10.13 16.33 14.71
N ASP A 164 10.70 16.09 13.52
CA ASP A 164 11.65 15.00 13.31
C ASP A 164 12.87 15.17 14.24
N ALA A 165 13.40 16.39 14.39
CA ALA A 165 14.56 16.65 15.24
C ALA A 165 14.27 16.39 16.73
N ILE A 166 13.14 16.87 17.27
CA ILE A 166 12.80 16.66 18.69
C ILE A 166 12.50 15.18 18.98
N ALA A 167 11.81 14.48 18.07
CA ALA A 167 11.54 13.06 18.22
C ALA A 167 12.85 12.25 18.33
N MET A 168 13.88 12.60 17.56
CA MET A 168 15.17 11.90 17.59
C MET A 168 16.01 12.16 18.85
N THR A 169 15.60 13.08 19.73
CA THR A 169 16.24 13.25 21.05
C THR A 169 15.74 12.24 22.09
N ALA A 170 14.57 11.64 21.89
CA ALA A 170 14.10 10.51 22.69
C ALA A 170 14.80 9.21 22.24
N PRO A 171 14.97 8.20 23.10
CA PRO A 171 15.49 6.88 22.69
C PRO A 171 14.43 6.05 21.95
N ILE A 172 14.85 4.98 21.26
CA ILE A 172 13.93 4.00 20.63
C ILE A 172 12.93 3.49 21.68
N GLY A 173 11.65 3.46 21.31
CA GLY A 173 10.57 3.06 22.22
C GLY A 173 10.17 4.14 23.22
N SER A 174 10.66 5.37 23.04
CA SER A 174 10.17 6.58 23.72
C SER A 174 10.13 6.48 25.25
N ASN A 175 11.10 5.80 25.87
CA ASN A 175 11.13 5.48 27.30
C ASN A 175 9.84 4.78 27.81
N GLY A 176 9.22 3.95 26.98
CA GLY A 176 7.98 3.23 27.30
C GLY A 176 6.70 4.01 27.03
N VAL A 177 6.77 5.24 26.50
CA VAL A 177 5.60 5.97 26.02
C VAL A 177 5.11 5.35 24.71
N VAL A 178 3.83 4.99 24.67
CA VAL A 178 3.22 4.34 23.51
C VAL A 178 2.04 5.16 23.01
N MET A 179 2.02 5.42 21.71
CA MET A 179 0.86 5.98 21.03
C MET A 179 0.15 4.90 20.22
N LEU A 180 -1.17 4.80 20.36
CA LEU A 180 -2.02 4.03 19.45
C LEU A 180 -2.70 5.02 18.49
N PRO A 181 -2.57 4.85 17.16
CA PRO A 181 -2.86 5.92 16.23
C PRO A 181 -4.33 5.99 15.79
N TYR A 182 -5.27 5.29 16.45
CA TYR A 182 -6.64 5.08 15.95
C TYR A 182 -7.57 6.31 16.08
N PHE A 183 -7.10 7.52 15.80
CA PHE A 183 -7.84 8.77 15.97
C PHE A 183 -9.16 8.81 15.18
N ASN A 184 -9.20 8.20 14.00
CA ASN A 184 -10.37 8.14 13.12
C ASN A 184 -11.07 6.77 13.12
N GLY A 185 -10.89 5.96 14.17
CA GLY A 185 -11.10 4.51 14.06
C GLY A 185 -10.04 3.87 13.15
N GLU A 186 -10.10 2.57 12.88
CA GLU A 186 -9.15 1.88 12.01
C GLU A 186 -9.84 0.78 11.20
N ARG A 187 -9.35 0.58 9.97
CA ARG A 187 -9.80 -0.49 9.07
C ARG A 187 -9.00 -1.76 9.28
N THR A 188 -7.68 -1.63 9.40
CA THR A 188 -6.78 -2.76 9.60
C THR A 188 -5.79 -2.44 10.74
N PRO A 189 -5.93 -3.10 11.90
CA PRO A 189 -6.99 -4.03 12.27
C PRO A 189 -8.38 -3.38 12.30
N ASN A 190 -9.44 -4.20 12.28
CA ASN A 190 -10.82 -3.73 12.22
C ASN A 190 -11.29 -3.14 13.56
N TYR A 191 -10.96 -1.87 13.79
CA TYR A 191 -11.30 -1.11 15.00
C TYR A 191 -12.12 0.14 14.61
N PRO A 192 -13.35 -0.02 14.12
CA PRO A 192 -14.14 1.09 13.56
C PRO A 192 -14.46 2.17 14.62
N ARG A 193 -14.49 1.79 15.91
CA ARG A 193 -14.68 2.71 17.04
C ARG A 193 -13.37 3.07 17.75
N GLY A 194 -12.24 2.73 17.15
CA GLY A 194 -10.90 3.06 17.64
C GLY A 194 -10.76 4.54 18.03
N LYS A 195 -9.96 4.79 19.06
CA LYS A 195 -9.56 6.13 19.51
C LYS A 195 -8.06 6.20 19.68
N GLY A 196 -7.51 7.39 19.44
CA GLY A 196 -6.11 7.68 19.75
C GLY A 196 -5.87 7.49 21.24
N CYS A 197 -4.79 6.81 21.61
CA CYS A 197 -4.42 6.59 23.00
C CYS A 197 -2.95 6.94 23.22
N LEU A 198 -2.65 7.55 24.36
CA LEU A 198 -1.29 7.81 24.81
C LEU A 198 -1.10 7.14 26.17
N MET A 199 -0.19 6.19 26.24
CA MET A 199 0.00 5.29 27.39
C MET A 199 1.46 5.27 27.83
N GLY A 200 1.73 4.81 29.06
CA GLY A 200 3.08 4.75 29.62
C GLY A 200 3.64 6.09 30.11
N LEU A 201 2.79 7.09 30.34
CA LEU A 201 3.20 8.39 30.86
C LEU A 201 3.51 8.32 32.37
N GLY A 202 4.69 8.81 32.73
CA GLY A 202 5.13 9.12 34.09
C GLY A 202 5.76 10.52 34.14
N LEU A 203 6.16 10.98 35.33
CA LEU A 203 6.71 12.33 35.52
C LEU A 203 7.92 12.61 34.62
N ASP A 204 8.83 11.64 34.50
CA ASP A 204 10.07 11.80 33.72
C ASP A 204 9.90 11.43 32.24
N THR A 205 8.82 10.73 31.88
CA THR A 205 8.59 10.27 30.50
C THR A 205 7.59 11.15 29.74
N MET A 206 6.83 12.01 30.42
CA MET A 206 5.91 12.98 29.83
C MET A 206 6.68 14.18 29.21
N THR A 207 7.45 13.90 28.17
CA THR A 207 8.25 14.90 27.44
C THR A 207 7.77 15.03 26.00
N GLU A 208 7.97 16.21 25.41
CA GLU A 208 7.67 16.47 24.00
C GLU A 208 8.39 15.47 23.08
N ALA A 209 9.66 15.15 23.38
CA ALA A 209 10.46 14.22 22.61
C ALA A 209 9.87 12.80 22.61
N ASN A 210 9.52 12.25 23.79
CA ASN A 210 8.95 10.91 23.88
C ASN A 210 7.58 10.83 23.19
N ILE A 211 6.72 11.83 23.38
CA ILE A 211 5.38 11.83 22.75
C ILE A 211 5.51 11.96 21.22
N SER A 212 6.41 12.82 20.74
CA SER A 212 6.66 12.99 19.29
C SER A 212 7.19 11.72 18.65
N ARG A 213 8.18 11.07 19.29
CA ARG A 213 8.73 9.81 18.80
C ARG A 213 7.73 8.67 18.84
N ALA A 214 6.94 8.54 19.91
CA ALA A 214 5.89 7.53 20.00
C ALA A 214 4.85 7.69 18.88
N ALA A 215 4.51 8.93 18.50
CA ALA A 215 3.63 9.21 17.38
C ALA A 215 4.22 8.73 16.03
N MET A 216 5.51 8.96 15.79
CA MET A 216 6.21 8.48 14.59
C MET A 216 6.29 6.96 14.55
N GLU A 217 6.74 6.33 15.64
CA GLU A 217 6.88 4.88 15.77
C GLU A 217 5.54 4.15 15.55
N SER A 218 4.44 4.69 16.11
CA SER A 218 3.09 4.12 15.97
C SER A 218 2.63 3.99 14.51
N SER A 219 3.06 4.92 13.66
CA SER A 219 2.71 4.96 12.23
C SER A 219 3.25 3.72 11.52
N ILE A 220 4.48 3.30 11.85
CA ILE A 220 5.17 2.18 11.22
C ILE A 220 4.79 0.86 11.91
N PHE A 221 4.53 0.86 13.22
CA PHE A 221 4.05 -0.32 13.93
C PHE A 221 2.72 -0.83 13.37
N GLY A 222 1.81 0.06 12.96
CA GLY A 222 0.58 -0.34 12.26
C GLY A 222 0.85 -1.10 10.95
N LEU A 223 1.84 -0.65 10.17
CA LEU A 223 2.23 -1.31 8.91
C LEU A 223 3.07 -2.59 9.13
N LYS A 224 3.85 -2.66 10.21
CA LYS A 224 4.62 -3.86 10.60
C LYS A 224 3.72 -5.08 10.84
N LEU A 225 2.48 -4.87 11.26
CA LEU A 225 1.49 -5.94 11.36
C LEU A 225 1.30 -6.66 10.01
N GLY A 226 1.26 -5.91 8.92
CA GLY A 226 1.14 -6.44 7.57
C GLY A 226 2.35 -7.29 7.21
N LEU A 227 3.56 -6.78 7.49
CA LEU A 227 4.81 -7.49 7.22
C LEU A 227 4.86 -8.88 7.89
N LYS A 228 4.36 -8.99 9.13
CA LYS A 228 4.25 -10.28 9.80
C LYS A 228 3.27 -11.23 9.08
N SER A 229 2.09 -10.73 8.68
CA SER A 229 1.11 -11.55 7.94
C SER A 229 1.68 -12.02 6.59
N PHE A 230 2.43 -11.16 5.88
CA PHE A 230 3.17 -11.54 4.68
C PHE A 230 4.09 -12.76 4.94
N GLN A 231 4.92 -12.68 5.98
CA GLN A 231 5.85 -13.75 6.34
C GLN A 231 5.13 -15.03 6.76
N ASP A 232 4.08 -14.92 7.56
CA ASP A 232 3.28 -16.07 8.03
C ASP A 232 2.57 -16.79 6.86
N LEU A 233 2.29 -16.09 5.76
CA LEU A 233 1.76 -16.64 4.51
C LEU A 233 2.85 -17.13 3.52
N GLY A 234 4.11 -17.13 3.94
CA GLY A 234 5.24 -17.64 3.15
C GLY A 234 5.83 -16.66 2.15
N TYR A 235 5.49 -15.36 2.23
CA TYR A 235 6.19 -14.30 1.50
C TYR A 235 7.60 -14.11 2.08
N ALA A 236 8.61 -13.94 1.22
CA ALA A 236 10.00 -13.80 1.65
C ALA A 236 10.54 -12.39 1.36
N PRO A 237 10.18 -11.37 2.17
CA PRO A 237 10.54 -9.99 1.88
C PRO A 237 12.05 -9.78 2.01
N LYS A 238 12.64 -9.07 1.03
CA LYS A 238 14.07 -8.76 0.92
C LYS A 238 14.36 -7.27 1.01
N GLU A 239 13.42 -6.43 0.57
CA GLU A 239 13.54 -4.97 0.60
C GLU A 239 12.17 -4.31 0.62
N ILE A 240 12.13 -3.05 1.08
CA ILE A 240 10.98 -2.16 1.01
C ILE A 240 11.31 -1.00 0.08
N ARG A 241 10.45 -0.77 -0.91
CA ARG A 241 10.45 0.44 -1.75
C ARG A 241 9.52 1.46 -1.13
N LEU A 242 10.08 2.54 -0.59
CA LEU A 242 9.34 3.51 0.20
C LEU A 242 8.93 4.71 -0.66
N ILE A 243 7.64 5.01 -0.67
CA ILE A 243 7.03 6.16 -1.34
C ILE A 243 6.18 6.99 -0.36
N GLY A 244 5.64 8.12 -0.83
CA GLY A 244 4.84 9.04 0.01
C GLY A 244 5.66 10.12 0.70
N GLY A 245 5.02 10.91 1.57
CA GLY A 245 5.65 12.05 2.23
C GLY A 245 6.82 11.64 3.14
N GLY A 246 6.64 10.52 3.86
CA GLY A 246 7.66 9.99 4.79
C GLY A 246 8.96 9.58 4.11
N SER A 247 8.93 9.21 2.81
CA SER A 247 10.14 8.79 2.09
C SER A 247 11.17 9.92 1.91
N LYS A 248 10.74 11.18 2.01
CA LYS A 248 11.61 12.36 1.89
C LYS A 248 12.46 12.62 3.14
N SER A 249 12.07 12.06 4.30
CA SER A 249 12.80 12.23 5.55
C SER A 249 13.76 11.07 5.79
N LEU A 250 15.02 11.39 6.12
CA LEU A 250 16.02 10.37 6.50
C LEU A 250 15.59 9.62 7.77
N VAL A 251 15.01 10.35 8.73
CA VAL A 251 14.56 9.78 10.01
C VAL A 251 13.52 8.69 9.77
N TRP A 252 12.50 8.99 8.97
CA TRP A 252 11.44 8.05 8.63
C TRP A 252 11.97 6.83 7.86
N ARG A 253 12.84 7.06 6.86
CA ARG A 253 13.47 5.96 6.09
C ARG A 253 14.23 4.99 6.99
N GLN A 254 15.07 5.51 7.88
CA GLN A 254 15.86 4.70 8.80
C GLN A 254 14.95 3.98 9.81
N MET A 255 13.94 4.67 10.36
CA MET A 255 12.98 4.08 11.29
C MET A 255 12.19 2.93 10.64
N VAL A 256 11.78 3.05 9.38
CA VAL A 256 11.14 1.94 8.64
C VAL A 256 12.10 0.76 8.50
N ALA A 257 13.36 1.02 8.12
CA ALA A 257 14.36 -0.03 7.95
C ALA A 257 14.58 -0.82 9.25
N ASP A 258 14.75 -0.11 10.37
CA ASP A 258 15.00 -0.72 11.67
C ASP A 258 13.76 -1.42 12.26
N ILE A 259 12.56 -0.84 12.11
CA ILE A 259 11.32 -1.46 12.60
C ILE A 259 10.99 -2.73 11.81
N CYS A 260 11.17 -2.69 10.49
CA CYS A 260 10.85 -3.82 9.59
C CYS A 260 11.99 -4.84 9.49
N GLY A 261 13.21 -4.48 9.89
CA GLY A 261 14.39 -5.33 9.72
C GLY A 261 14.76 -5.56 8.25
N LEU A 262 14.45 -4.61 7.37
CA LEU A 262 14.62 -4.74 5.92
C LEU A 262 15.30 -3.49 5.33
N PRO A 263 16.16 -3.64 4.30
CA PRO A 263 16.63 -2.51 3.50
C PRO A 263 15.46 -1.68 2.95
N VAL A 264 15.59 -0.36 3.05
CA VAL A 264 14.64 0.62 2.48
C VAL A 264 15.31 1.33 1.32
N ILE A 265 14.67 1.29 0.15
CA ILE A 265 15.17 1.88 -1.09
C ILE A 265 14.12 2.86 -1.64
N ILE A 266 14.57 3.99 -2.18
CA ILE A 266 13.67 5.04 -2.70
C ILE A 266 13.64 4.97 -4.24
N PRO A 267 12.47 4.85 -4.88
CA PRO A 267 12.36 5.01 -6.33
C PRO A 267 12.68 6.46 -6.74
N LYS A 268 13.41 6.66 -7.85
CA LYS A 268 13.72 8.02 -8.35
C LYS A 268 12.46 8.79 -8.75
N ILE A 269 11.48 8.08 -9.32
CA ILE A 269 10.18 8.65 -9.69
C ILE A 269 9.21 8.33 -8.56
N THR A 270 8.75 9.38 -7.87
CA THR A 270 7.86 9.24 -6.71
C THR A 270 6.39 9.12 -7.08
N GLU A 271 6.01 9.58 -8.28
CA GLU A 271 4.68 9.36 -8.88
C GLU A 271 4.55 7.92 -9.42
N ALA A 272 4.70 6.94 -8.53
CA ALA A 272 4.82 5.53 -8.88
C ALA A 272 3.58 4.99 -9.59
N ALA A 273 2.37 5.39 -9.19
CA ALA A 273 1.16 4.94 -9.88
C ALA A 273 1.08 5.45 -11.33
N ALA A 274 1.46 6.70 -11.58
CA ALA A 274 1.48 7.25 -12.94
C ALA A 274 2.53 6.55 -13.81
N LEU A 275 3.75 6.35 -13.28
CA LEU A 275 4.78 5.58 -13.98
C LEU A 275 4.32 4.15 -14.26
N GLY A 276 3.73 3.47 -13.27
CA GLY A 276 3.23 2.11 -13.43
C GLY A 276 2.15 1.99 -14.49
N GLY A 277 1.24 2.96 -14.59
CA GLY A 277 0.27 3.04 -15.68
C GLY A 277 0.92 3.15 -17.05
N ALA A 278 1.96 4.00 -17.19
CA ALA A 278 2.72 4.12 -18.43
C ALA A 278 3.47 2.82 -18.78
N LEU A 279 4.08 2.15 -17.80
CA LEU A 279 4.79 0.88 -17.99
C LEU A 279 3.83 -0.26 -18.35
N GLN A 280 2.67 -0.33 -17.71
CA GLN A 280 1.64 -1.31 -18.06
C GLN A 280 1.11 -1.06 -19.48
N ALA A 281 0.94 0.21 -19.88
CA ALA A 281 0.54 0.57 -21.23
C ALA A 281 1.58 0.13 -22.27
N LEU A 282 2.87 0.37 -22.00
CA LEU A 282 3.97 -0.08 -22.85
C LEU A 282 4.01 -1.62 -22.94
N TRP A 283 3.90 -2.32 -21.82
CA TRP A 283 3.85 -3.78 -21.77
C TRP A 283 2.70 -4.34 -22.61
N SER A 284 1.47 -3.88 -22.34
CA SER A 284 0.27 -4.30 -23.06
C SER A 284 0.36 -4.00 -24.57
N PHE A 285 0.92 -2.84 -24.93
CA PHE A 285 1.13 -2.46 -26.32
C PHE A 285 2.10 -3.42 -27.02
N ARG A 286 3.28 -3.69 -26.43
CA ARG A 286 4.27 -4.63 -27.00
C ARG A 286 3.69 -6.04 -27.15
N ARG A 287 2.95 -6.52 -26.14
CA ARG A 287 2.22 -7.79 -26.19
C ARG A 287 1.21 -7.82 -27.35
N SER A 288 0.48 -6.73 -27.58
CA SER A 288 -0.46 -6.61 -28.70
C SER A 288 0.20 -6.66 -30.09
N GLN A 289 1.51 -6.37 -30.18
CA GLN A 289 2.30 -6.50 -31.41
C GLN A 289 2.88 -7.92 -31.60
N GLY A 290 2.56 -8.86 -30.71
CA GLY A 290 3.03 -10.24 -30.76
C GLY A 290 4.35 -10.51 -30.03
N GLU A 291 4.90 -9.51 -29.34
CA GLU A 291 6.12 -9.69 -28.54
C GLU A 291 5.88 -10.59 -27.31
N GLN A 292 6.85 -11.44 -26.99
CA GLN A 292 6.84 -12.26 -25.77
C GLN A 292 7.65 -11.57 -24.67
N VAL A 293 7.17 -10.43 -24.19
CA VAL A 293 7.81 -9.63 -23.13
C VAL A 293 7.04 -9.71 -21.82
N GLU A 294 7.76 -9.97 -20.73
CA GLU A 294 7.19 -9.96 -19.38
C GLU A 294 7.21 -8.55 -18.78
N ILE A 295 6.23 -8.23 -17.92
CA ILE A 295 6.20 -6.91 -17.25
C ILE A 295 7.47 -6.63 -16.43
N ARG A 296 8.10 -7.67 -15.87
CA ARG A 296 9.33 -7.55 -15.08
C ARG A 296 10.50 -7.02 -15.91
N GLU A 297 10.52 -7.30 -17.21
CA GLU A 297 11.55 -6.81 -18.13
C GLU A 297 11.36 -5.31 -18.37
N ILE A 298 10.12 -4.89 -18.64
CA ILE A 298 9.74 -3.47 -18.78
C ILE A 298 10.06 -2.68 -17.51
N VAL A 299 9.72 -3.24 -16.35
CA VAL A 299 10.01 -2.63 -15.05
C VAL A 299 11.53 -2.53 -14.81
N ALA A 300 12.30 -3.59 -15.08
CA ALA A 300 13.74 -3.58 -14.89
C ALA A 300 14.45 -2.55 -15.79
N GLU A 301 13.92 -2.29 -16.98
CA GLU A 301 14.45 -1.30 -17.92
C GLU A 301 14.18 0.14 -17.47
N HIS A 302 12.99 0.41 -16.92
CA HIS A 302 12.51 1.79 -16.74
C HIS A 302 12.39 2.26 -15.28
N VAL A 303 12.27 1.35 -14.31
CA VAL A 303 12.20 1.73 -12.90
C VAL A 303 13.61 1.94 -12.36
N SER A 304 13.96 3.20 -12.12
CA SER A 304 15.23 3.59 -11.53
C SER A 304 15.11 3.79 -10.02
N LEU A 305 16.10 3.28 -9.28
CA LEU A 305 16.19 3.40 -7.82
C LEU A 305 17.27 4.43 -7.42
N GLU A 306 17.02 5.17 -6.34
CA GLU A 306 17.94 6.12 -5.72
C GLU A 306 18.68 5.45 -4.56
N THR A 307 19.69 4.63 -4.89
CA THR A 307 20.42 3.81 -3.91
C THR A 307 21.26 4.63 -2.93
N SER A 308 21.67 5.86 -3.28
CA SER A 308 22.34 6.79 -2.35
C SER A 308 21.45 7.23 -1.19
N SER A 309 20.14 7.11 -1.34
CA SER A 309 19.12 7.47 -0.37
C SER A 309 18.58 6.25 0.39
N ALA A 310 19.21 5.08 0.22
CA ALA A 310 18.81 3.85 0.89
C ALA A 310 19.21 3.85 2.37
N CYS A 311 18.39 3.20 3.20
CA CYS A 311 18.65 2.96 4.61
C CYS A 311 18.69 1.46 4.86
N PHE A 312 19.63 1.03 5.69
CA PHE A 312 19.81 -0.38 6.06
C PHE A 312 19.50 -0.57 7.53
N PRO A 313 18.89 -1.71 7.91
CA PRO A 313 18.59 -2.00 9.30
C PRO A 313 19.88 -2.10 10.12
N VAL A 314 19.90 -1.44 11.26
CA VAL A 314 20.98 -1.54 12.26
C VAL A 314 20.56 -2.56 13.31
N ALA A 315 21.32 -3.65 13.45
CA ALA A 315 20.93 -4.81 14.26
C ALA A 315 20.52 -4.45 15.71
N GLU A 316 21.25 -3.55 16.37
CA GLU A 316 20.91 -3.08 17.72
C GLU A 316 19.58 -2.32 17.75
N GLN A 317 19.31 -1.48 16.75
CA GLN A 317 18.06 -0.72 16.64
C GLN A 317 16.88 -1.64 16.33
N VAL A 318 17.08 -2.65 15.46
CA VAL A 318 16.07 -3.68 15.19
C VAL A 318 15.67 -4.40 16.48
N ALA A 319 16.64 -4.78 17.31
CA ALA A 319 16.36 -5.41 18.61
C ALA A 319 15.60 -4.48 19.56
N ALA A 320 15.99 -3.19 19.63
CA ALA A 320 15.29 -2.20 20.44
C ALA A 320 13.84 -1.96 19.97
N TYR A 321 13.61 -1.86 18.65
CA TYR A 321 12.26 -1.72 18.09
C TYR A 321 11.42 -2.99 18.23
N GLN A 322 12.04 -4.17 18.29
CA GLN A 322 11.31 -5.39 18.59
C GLN A 322 10.69 -5.33 19.99
N ALA A 323 11.45 -4.92 21.01
CA ALA A 323 10.93 -4.70 22.36
C ALA A 323 9.85 -3.60 22.41
N ALA A 324 10.06 -2.48 21.70
CA ALA A 324 9.08 -1.41 21.61
C ALA A 324 7.76 -1.87 20.93
N TYR A 325 7.86 -2.68 19.88
CA TYR A 325 6.70 -3.25 19.19
C TYR A 325 5.93 -4.27 20.05
N GLU A 326 6.63 -5.08 20.84
CA GLU A 326 6.00 -5.98 21.81
C GLU A 326 5.21 -5.21 22.87
N LEU A 327 5.76 -4.11 23.37
CA LEU A 327 5.05 -3.21 24.28
C LEU A 327 3.82 -2.57 23.59
N TYR A 328 3.98 -2.05 22.37
CA TYR A 328 2.88 -1.49 21.57
C TYR A 328 1.73 -2.51 21.42
N THR A 329 2.03 -3.72 20.98
CA THR A 329 1.02 -4.78 20.79
C THR A 329 0.37 -5.22 22.11
N SER A 330 1.10 -5.16 23.23
CA SER A 330 0.51 -5.42 24.55
C SER A 330 -0.58 -4.40 24.90
N TYR A 331 -0.35 -3.12 24.62
CA TYR A 331 -1.35 -2.07 24.85
C TYR A 331 -2.53 -2.19 23.90
N VAL A 332 -2.30 -2.51 22.62
CA VAL A 332 -3.39 -2.77 21.65
C VAL A 332 -4.33 -3.85 22.19
N ARG A 333 -3.81 -4.99 22.66
CA ARG A 333 -4.62 -6.08 23.23
C ARG A 333 -5.44 -5.66 24.45
N VAL A 334 -4.90 -4.77 25.29
CA VAL A 334 -5.59 -4.29 26.49
C VAL A 334 -6.78 -3.40 26.14
N VAL A 335 -6.64 -2.54 25.12
CA VAL A 335 -7.69 -1.57 24.75
C VAL A 335 -8.62 -2.06 23.65
N GLU A 336 -8.25 -3.11 22.91
CA GLU A 336 -9.05 -3.67 21.82
C GLU A 336 -10.52 -3.93 22.19
N PRO A 337 -10.88 -4.46 23.39
CA PRO A 337 -12.28 -4.61 23.78
C PRO A 337 -13.08 -3.31 23.89
N LEU A 338 -12.42 -2.15 23.90
CA LEU A 338 -13.06 -0.84 23.91
C LEU A 338 -13.36 -0.32 22.49
N PHE A 339 -12.81 -0.97 21.45
CA PHE A 339 -12.88 -0.53 20.05
C PHE A 339 -13.78 -1.39 19.16
N SER A 340 -14.23 -2.55 19.65
CA SER A 340 -15.41 -3.25 19.13
C SER A 340 -16.58 -2.30 19.11
#